data_AF-A0A1M6EPW6-F1
#
_entry.id   AF-A0A1M6EPW6-F1
#
_cell.length_a   1.000
_cell.length_b   1.000
_cell.length_c   1.000
_cell.angle_alpha   90.00
_cell.angle_beta   90.00
_cell.angle_gamma   90.00
#
_symmetry.space_group_name_H-M   'P 1'
#
loop_
_entity.id
_entity.type
_entity.pdbx_description
1 polymer ?
#
loop_
_entity_poly.entity_id
_entity_poly.type
_entity_poly.pdbx_seq_one_letter_code
_entity_poly.pdbx_strand_id
1 'polypeptide(L)'
;MTDWLNAHFFTAVVIFYLINAVPSAMFGIALSRRSGRPWWHGLLPAFFLPWFGLLFLKNQPSGEPRNTGPARYSMVMLFVAGLMVLVSIWLPWVSGTGADGQPFVYSPNEVVVIAILIWVLALGLLLSSIGLLFRGGVPVALATGILVAVIGGILAASTYLFGPAGLFVDEARSGAEITVYIGPGGWVALVALITAYVSVLVLPFGLKVRPAPAPPQQELPQPQWQGPPQSNGQQPPSPWGTGQGNGTQRPGATW
;
A
#
# COMPACT_ATOMS: atom_id res chain seq x y z
N MET A 1 -29.88 2.44 -27.60
CA MET A 1 -29.68 2.97 -26.23
C MET A 1 -28.87 2.03 -25.34
N THR A 2 -29.03 0.71 -25.46
CA THR A 2 -28.30 -0.31 -24.69
C THR A 2 -26.78 -0.31 -24.91
N ASP A 3 -26.31 -0.13 -26.15
CA ASP A 3 -24.86 -0.22 -26.45
C ASP A 3 -24.04 0.94 -25.88
N TRP A 4 -24.63 2.14 -25.79
CA TRP A 4 -24.00 3.32 -25.20
C TRP A 4 -23.91 3.23 -23.67
N LEU A 5 -24.97 2.73 -23.02
CA LEU A 5 -24.98 2.47 -21.58
C LEU A 5 -23.93 1.39 -21.22
N ASN A 6 -23.81 0.37 -22.07
CA ASN A 6 -22.80 -0.68 -21.93
C ASN A 6 -21.37 -0.14 -22.06
N ALA A 7 -21.12 0.81 -22.95
CA ALA A 7 -19.79 1.40 -23.13
C ALA A 7 -19.34 2.23 -21.94
N HIS A 8 -20.20 3.10 -21.39
CA HIS A 8 -19.86 3.91 -20.20
C HIS A 8 -19.71 3.06 -18.95
N PHE A 9 -20.59 2.08 -18.77
CA PHE A 9 -20.48 1.14 -17.66
C PHE A 9 -19.19 0.31 -17.77
N PHE A 10 -18.86 -0.18 -18.97
CA PHE A 10 -17.60 -0.88 -19.21
C PHE A 10 -16.38 0.00 -18.88
N THR A 11 -16.35 1.26 -19.34
CA THR A 11 -15.25 2.17 -19.00
C THR A 11 -15.16 2.41 -17.50
N ALA A 12 -16.28 2.57 -16.79
CA ALA A 12 -16.28 2.72 -15.34
C ALA A 12 -15.71 1.48 -14.62
N VAL A 13 -16.07 0.28 -15.09
CA VAL A 13 -15.49 -0.98 -14.60
C VAL A 13 -13.99 -1.04 -14.87
N VAL A 14 -13.54 -0.60 -16.06
CA VAL A 14 -12.11 -0.53 -16.40
C VAL A 14 -11.36 0.47 -15.51
N ILE A 15 -11.93 1.65 -15.24
CA ILE A 15 -11.36 2.64 -14.31
C ILE A 15 -11.20 2.02 -12.92
N PHE A 16 -12.28 1.44 -12.39
CA PHE A 16 -12.26 0.77 -11.09
C PHE A 16 -11.21 -0.36 -11.04
N TYR A 17 -11.16 -1.19 -12.09
CA TYR A 17 -10.20 -2.26 -12.22
C TYR A 17 -8.76 -1.74 -12.22
N LEU A 18 -8.43 -0.74 -13.05
CA LEU A 18 -7.07 -0.21 -13.16
C LEU A 18 -6.59 0.42 -11.86
N ILE A 19 -7.47 1.16 -11.17
CA ILE A 19 -7.15 1.77 -9.86
C ILE A 19 -6.79 0.69 -8.83
N ASN A 20 -7.39 -0.50 -8.91
CA ASN A 20 -7.08 -1.65 -8.03
C ASN A 20 -5.89 -2.49 -8.52
N ALA A 21 -5.76 -2.68 -9.83
CA ALA A 21 -4.76 -3.54 -10.44
C ALA A 21 -3.35 -2.96 -10.28
N VAL A 22 -3.17 -1.64 -10.40
CA VAL A 22 -1.84 -1.01 -10.32
C VAL A 22 -1.21 -1.18 -8.93
N PRO A 23 -1.86 -0.85 -7.80
CA PRO A 23 -1.32 -1.08 -6.48
C PRO A 23 -1.15 -2.57 -6.19
N SER A 24 -2.13 -3.39 -6.56
CA SER A 24 -2.04 -4.85 -6.43
C SER A 24 -0.78 -5.40 -7.12
N ALA A 25 -0.49 -4.98 -8.35
CA ALA A 25 0.71 -5.37 -9.08
C ALA A 25 2.01 -4.91 -8.38
N MET A 26 2.04 -3.70 -7.80
CA MET A 26 3.21 -3.23 -7.02
C MET A 26 3.45 -4.09 -5.77
N PHE A 27 2.39 -4.43 -5.04
CA PHE A 27 2.47 -5.37 -3.92
C PHE A 27 2.92 -6.76 -4.39
N GLY A 28 2.39 -7.25 -5.52
CA GLY A 28 2.79 -8.51 -6.14
C GLY A 28 4.27 -8.54 -6.49
N ILE A 29 4.78 -7.51 -7.16
CA ILE A 29 6.21 -7.38 -7.48
C ILE A 29 7.05 -7.43 -6.21
N ALA A 30 6.70 -6.65 -5.19
CA ALA A 30 7.46 -6.60 -3.95
C ALA A 30 7.48 -7.94 -3.22
N LEU A 31 6.32 -8.62 -3.14
CA LEU A 31 6.22 -9.96 -2.55
C LEU A 31 6.98 -11.03 -3.34
N SER A 32 6.94 -10.97 -4.68
CA SER A 32 7.69 -11.89 -5.53
C SER A 32 9.20 -11.69 -5.37
N ARG A 33 9.66 -10.43 -5.33
CA ARG A 33 11.08 -10.13 -5.09
C ARG A 33 11.54 -10.65 -3.74
N ARG A 34 10.73 -10.44 -2.69
CA ARG A 34 11.02 -10.96 -1.34
C ARG A 34 11.06 -12.48 -1.25
N SER A 35 10.32 -13.18 -2.11
CA SER A 35 10.35 -14.65 -2.18
C SER A 35 11.45 -15.19 -3.09
N GLY A 36 12.36 -14.34 -3.60
CA GLY A 36 13.44 -14.73 -4.51
C GLY A 36 12.96 -15.11 -5.91
N ARG A 37 11.72 -14.77 -6.27
CA ARG A 37 11.11 -15.09 -7.56
C ARG A 37 11.19 -13.90 -8.53
N PRO A 38 11.27 -14.15 -9.84
CA PRO A 38 11.22 -13.08 -10.83
C PRO A 38 9.99 -12.19 -10.67
N TRP A 39 10.16 -10.87 -10.80
CA TRP A 39 9.10 -9.87 -10.53
C TRP A 39 7.78 -10.13 -11.28
N TRP A 40 7.85 -10.74 -12.47
CA TRP A 40 6.67 -11.04 -13.28
C TRP A 40 5.75 -12.10 -12.66
N HIS A 41 6.27 -13.00 -11.82
CA HIS A 41 5.46 -13.98 -11.07
C HIS A 41 4.55 -13.30 -10.05
N GLY A 42 4.93 -12.12 -9.57
CA GLY A 42 4.10 -11.31 -8.70
C GLY A 42 3.19 -10.38 -9.48
N LEU A 43 3.71 -9.75 -10.54
CA LEU A 43 2.97 -8.78 -11.34
C LEU A 43 1.77 -9.41 -12.05
N LEU A 44 1.95 -10.50 -12.79
CA LEU A 44 0.89 -11.03 -13.66
C LEU A 44 -0.34 -11.48 -12.85
N PRO A 45 -0.21 -12.34 -11.81
CA PRO A 45 -1.37 -12.76 -11.03
C PRO A 45 -2.04 -11.58 -10.32
N ALA A 46 -1.25 -10.67 -9.75
CA ALA A 46 -1.78 -9.53 -9.00
C ALA A 46 -2.41 -8.45 -9.89
N PHE A 47 -2.02 -8.36 -11.16
CA PHE A 47 -2.65 -7.48 -12.14
C PHE A 47 -3.96 -8.08 -12.65
N PHE A 48 -3.95 -9.32 -13.13
CA PHE A 48 -5.16 -9.97 -13.67
C PHE A 48 -6.23 -10.26 -12.61
N LEU A 49 -5.81 -10.51 -11.37
CA LEU A 49 -6.69 -10.71 -10.22
C LEU A 49 -6.29 -9.72 -9.11
N PRO A 50 -6.75 -8.46 -9.16
CA PRO A 50 -6.41 -7.47 -8.14
C PRO A 50 -6.69 -7.99 -6.74
N TRP A 51 -5.68 -7.88 -5.86
CA TRP A 51 -5.65 -8.35 -4.46
C TRP A 51 -5.71 -9.88 -4.28
N PHE A 52 -6.57 -10.59 -5.00
CA PHE A 52 -6.68 -12.05 -4.93
C PHE A 52 -5.46 -12.77 -5.50
N GLY A 53 -4.82 -12.20 -6.51
CA GLY A 53 -3.59 -12.72 -7.10
C GLY A 53 -2.41 -12.80 -6.12
N LEU A 54 -2.46 -12.03 -5.04
CA LEU A 54 -1.45 -12.03 -3.99
C LEU A 54 -1.49 -13.32 -3.14
N LEU A 55 -2.62 -14.05 -3.13
CA LEU A 55 -2.75 -15.33 -2.44
C LEU A 55 -1.84 -16.42 -3.03
N PHE A 56 -1.45 -16.30 -4.30
CA PHE A 56 -0.52 -17.22 -4.96
C PHE A 56 0.94 -17.02 -4.51
N LEU A 57 1.22 -15.95 -3.74
CA LEU A 57 2.55 -15.60 -3.21
C LEU A 57 2.67 -16.04 -1.74
N LYS A 58 2.48 -17.34 -1.48
CA LYS A 58 2.31 -17.93 -0.13
C LYS A 58 3.55 -17.92 0.79
N ASN A 59 4.75 -17.67 0.27
CA ASN A 59 5.98 -17.77 1.05
C ASN A 59 6.62 -16.39 1.27
N GLN A 60 6.26 -15.72 2.37
CA GLN A 60 7.01 -14.56 2.83
C GLN A 60 8.17 -15.03 3.72
N PRO A 61 9.40 -14.52 3.52
CA PRO A 61 10.49 -14.81 4.44
C PRO A 61 10.12 -14.32 5.85
N SER A 62 10.22 -15.20 6.84
CA SER A 62 9.98 -14.90 8.25
C SER A 62 11.10 -14.00 8.79
N GLY A 63 10.74 -12.88 9.40
CA GLY A 63 11.69 -12.00 10.08
C GLY A 63 11.03 -10.75 10.66
N GLU A 64 11.83 -9.91 11.30
CA GLU A 64 11.31 -8.69 11.94
C GLU A 64 11.01 -7.62 10.87
N PRO A 65 9.81 -7.02 10.87
CA PRO A 65 9.48 -5.93 9.97
C PRO A 65 10.36 -4.70 10.25
N ARG A 66 10.97 -4.14 9.20
CA ARG A 66 11.74 -2.90 9.26
C ARG A 66 11.27 -1.93 8.17
N ASN A 67 10.87 -0.75 8.62
CA ASN A 67 10.51 0.36 7.75
C ASN A 67 11.78 1.12 7.28
N THR A 68 11.95 1.28 5.97
CA THR A 68 12.98 2.15 5.38
C THR A 68 12.46 3.56 5.10
N GLY A 69 13.34 4.47 4.65
CA GLY A 69 13.00 5.87 4.36
C GLY A 69 11.72 6.06 3.54
N PRO A 70 11.55 5.35 2.40
CA PRO A 70 10.33 5.44 1.59
C PRO A 70 9.05 5.05 2.34
N ALA A 71 9.11 4.02 3.19
CA ALA A 71 7.95 3.61 4.00
C ALA A 71 7.63 4.65 5.07
N ARG A 72 8.64 5.22 5.74
CA ARG A 72 8.45 6.28 6.74
C ARG A 72 7.85 7.55 6.13
N TYR A 73 8.33 7.95 4.95
CA TYR A 73 7.76 9.08 4.23
C TYR A 73 6.31 8.82 3.84
N SER A 74 6.02 7.61 3.31
CA SER A 74 4.65 7.21 2.96
C SER A 74 3.73 7.21 4.17
N MET A 75 4.21 6.82 5.37
CA MET A 75 3.41 6.90 6.60
C MET A 75 3.02 8.32 6.96
N VAL A 76 3.97 9.26 6.88
CA VAL A 76 3.70 10.68 7.15
C VAL A 76 2.73 11.24 6.11
N MET A 77 2.92 10.91 4.83
CA MET A 77 2.03 11.36 3.77
C MET A 77 0.61 10.76 3.89
N LEU A 78 0.47 9.50 4.31
CA LEU A 78 -0.83 8.90 4.62
C LEU A 78 -1.50 9.59 5.82
N PHE A 79 -0.74 10.01 6.82
CA PHE A 79 -1.28 10.77 7.95
C PHE A 79 -1.78 12.16 7.52
N VAL A 80 -0.96 12.90 6.77
CA VAL A 80 -1.33 14.21 6.22
C VAL A 80 -2.55 14.08 5.29
N ALA A 81 -2.57 13.10 4.40
CA ALA A 81 -3.72 12.80 3.56
C ALA A 81 -4.96 12.48 4.40
N GLY A 82 -4.84 11.67 5.45
CA GLY A 82 -5.94 11.38 6.37
C GLY A 82 -6.52 12.64 7.03
N LEU A 83 -5.67 13.56 7.48
CA LEU A 83 -6.11 14.86 8.02
C LEU A 83 -6.80 15.73 6.96
N MET A 84 -6.25 15.79 5.74
CA MET A 84 -6.86 16.53 4.64
C MET A 84 -8.23 15.98 4.26
N VAL A 85 -8.37 14.64 4.19
CA VAL A 85 -9.67 13.99 3.97
C VAL A 85 -10.65 14.38 5.08
N LEU A 86 -10.22 14.33 6.34
CA LEU A 86 -11.09 14.67 7.48
C LEU A 86 -11.56 16.13 7.45
N VAL A 87 -10.67 17.07 7.11
CA VAL A 87 -11.03 18.48 6.91
C VAL A 87 -12.00 18.64 5.73
N SER A 88 -11.78 17.89 4.64
CA SER A 88 -12.61 17.99 3.43
C SER A 88 -14.07 17.60 3.65
N ILE A 89 -14.39 16.80 4.68
CA ILE A 89 -15.77 16.38 5.00
C ILE A 89 -16.69 17.57 5.27
N TRP A 90 -16.15 18.63 5.86
CA TRP A 90 -16.90 19.80 6.31
C TRP A 90 -16.85 20.97 5.33
N LEU A 91 -16.11 20.82 4.23
CA LEU A 91 -15.99 21.83 3.20
C LEU A 91 -16.89 21.47 2.01
N PRO A 92 -17.44 22.46 1.28
CA PRO A 92 -18.17 22.20 0.06
C PRO A 92 -17.34 21.42 -0.95
N TRP A 93 -17.86 20.28 -1.39
CA TRP A 93 -17.25 19.48 -2.47
C TRP A 93 -17.74 19.94 -3.82
N VAL A 94 -19.02 20.28 -3.89
CA VAL A 94 -19.65 20.72 -5.13
C VAL A 94 -20.55 21.90 -4.81
N SER A 95 -20.52 22.90 -5.68
CA SER A 95 -21.49 23.99 -5.68
C SER A 95 -21.94 24.25 -7.11
N GLY A 96 -23.10 24.86 -7.27
CA GLY A 96 -23.65 25.05 -8.59
C GLY A 96 -25.02 25.68 -8.58
N THR A 97 -25.68 25.55 -9.73
CA THR A 97 -27.06 25.99 -9.94
C THR A 97 -27.84 24.82 -10.51
N GLY A 98 -28.95 24.49 -9.85
CA GLY A 98 -29.86 23.42 -10.23
C GLY A 98 -30.64 23.75 -11.50
N ALA A 99 -31.37 22.76 -12.02
CA ALA A 99 -32.18 22.91 -13.22
C ALA A 99 -33.34 23.91 -13.04
N ASP A 100 -33.73 24.16 -11.79
CA ASP A 100 -34.70 25.17 -11.36
C ASP A 100 -34.11 26.58 -11.20
N GLY A 101 -32.81 26.74 -11.47
CA GLY A 101 -32.09 28.00 -11.31
C GLY A 101 -31.68 28.31 -9.87
N GLN A 102 -31.93 27.42 -8.91
CA GLN A 102 -31.57 27.66 -7.50
C GLN A 102 -30.12 27.26 -7.23
N PRO A 103 -29.37 28.04 -6.42
CA PRO A 103 -28.02 27.67 -6.04
C PRO A 103 -28.04 26.47 -5.10
N PHE A 104 -27.11 25.55 -5.29
CA PHE A 104 -26.87 24.43 -4.37
C PHE A 104 -25.41 24.37 -3.96
N VAL A 105 -25.18 23.86 -2.75
CA VAL A 105 -23.85 23.61 -2.18
C VAL A 105 -23.95 22.32 -1.40
N TYR A 106 -23.11 21.34 -1.73
CA TYR A 106 -23.10 20.04 -1.08
C TYR A 106 -21.72 19.68 -0.53
N SER A 107 -21.73 19.10 0.65
CA SER A 107 -20.58 18.48 1.30
C SER A 107 -20.83 16.99 1.63
N PRO A 108 -19.78 16.16 1.79
CA PRO A 108 -19.90 14.73 2.06
C PRO A 108 -20.81 14.37 3.22
N ASN A 109 -20.82 15.19 4.27
CA ASN A 109 -21.63 14.98 5.47
C ASN A 109 -23.15 15.02 5.23
N GLU A 110 -23.60 15.61 4.12
CA GLU A 110 -25.02 15.71 3.76
C GLU A 110 -25.53 14.46 3.05
N VAL A 111 -24.64 13.59 2.57
CA VAL A 111 -24.99 12.33 1.89
C VAL A 111 -24.41 11.16 2.68
N VAL A 112 -25.26 10.45 3.41
CA VAL A 112 -24.88 9.41 4.38
C VAL A 112 -23.88 8.40 3.81
N VAL A 113 -24.11 7.90 2.59
CA VAL A 113 -23.23 6.91 1.96
C VAL A 113 -21.83 7.48 1.69
N ILE A 114 -21.75 8.71 1.17
CA ILE A 114 -20.48 9.39 0.91
C ILE A 114 -19.80 9.72 2.24
N ALA A 115 -20.53 10.24 3.22
CA ALA A 115 -20.01 10.51 4.56
C ALA A 115 -19.33 9.27 5.15
N ILE A 116 -20.01 8.12 5.15
CA ILE A 116 -19.47 6.86 5.68
C ILE A 116 -18.19 6.47 4.93
N LEU A 117 -18.22 6.50 3.60
CA LEU A 117 -17.09 6.11 2.75
C LEU A 117 -15.86 7.01 2.98
N ILE A 118 -16.07 8.33 3.11
CA ILE A 118 -14.99 9.29 3.38
C ILE A 118 -14.48 9.19 4.81
N TRP A 119 -15.35 8.93 5.80
CA TRP A 119 -14.95 8.67 7.18
C TRP A 119 -14.11 7.39 7.29
N VAL A 120 -14.54 6.31 6.64
CA VAL A 120 -13.81 5.04 6.58
C VAL A 120 -12.44 5.24 5.94
N LEU A 121 -12.35 6.03 4.86
CA LEU A 121 -11.07 6.40 4.26
C LEU A 121 -10.19 7.19 5.23
N ALA A 122 -10.71 8.28 5.83
CA ALA A 122 -9.94 9.14 6.72
C ALA A 122 -9.40 8.35 7.93
N LEU A 123 -10.28 7.63 8.64
CA LEU A 123 -9.89 6.81 9.79
C LEU A 123 -8.94 5.71 9.38
N GLY A 124 -9.20 5.04 8.26
CA GLY A 124 -8.33 3.98 7.76
C GLY A 124 -6.93 4.49 7.39
N LEU A 125 -6.80 5.69 6.82
CA LEU A 125 -5.51 6.33 6.54
C LEU A 125 -4.74 6.67 7.82
N LEU A 126 -5.41 7.28 8.80
CA LEU A 126 -4.82 7.64 10.09
C LEU A 126 -4.38 6.39 10.88
N LEU A 127 -5.26 5.40 11.00
CA LEU A 127 -4.97 4.13 11.67
C LEU A 127 -3.90 3.33 10.94
N SER A 128 -3.87 3.38 9.61
CA SER A 128 -2.81 2.75 8.82
C SER A 128 -1.46 3.40 9.07
N SER A 129 -1.40 4.73 9.12
CA SER A 129 -0.15 5.44 9.45
C SER A 129 0.39 5.03 10.82
N ILE A 130 -0.49 4.97 11.83
CA ILE A 130 -0.16 4.51 13.19
C ILE A 130 0.26 3.02 13.17
N GLY A 131 -0.51 2.16 12.52
CA GLY A 131 -0.23 0.72 12.44
C GLY A 131 1.09 0.41 11.74
N LEU A 132 1.42 1.17 10.69
CA LEU A 132 2.69 1.09 10.00
C LEU A 132 3.85 1.59 10.87
N LEU A 133 3.62 2.59 11.73
CA LEU A 133 4.62 3.08 12.68
C LEU A 133 4.97 2.06 13.76
N PHE A 134 3.96 1.42 14.36
CA PHE A 134 4.14 0.54 15.53
C PHE A 134 4.37 -0.94 15.19
N ARG A 135 3.68 -1.48 14.19
CA ARG A 135 3.77 -2.90 13.79
C ARG A 135 4.50 -3.12 12.47
N GLY A 136 4.64 -2.09 11.61
CA GLY A 136 5.51 -2.11 10.43
C GLY A 136 5.23 -3.21 9.39
N GLY A 137 4.02 -3.78 9.40
CA GLY A 137 3.74 -5.03 8.70
C GLY A 137 3.21 -4.87 7.28
N VAL A 138 3.58 -5.84 6.43
CA VAL A 138 2.97 -6.07 5.11
C VAL A 138 1.43 -6.16 5.17
N PRO A 139 0.81 -6.80 6.19
CA PRO A 139 -0.65 -6.86 6.26
C PRO A 139 -1.32 -5.50 6.41
N VAL A 140 -0.74 -4.60 7.23
CA VAL A 140 -1.26 -3.24 7.39
C VAL A 140 -1.16 -2.50 6.07
N ALA A 141 0.00 -2.56 5.42
CA ALA A 141 0.22 -1.92 4.13
C ALA A 141 -0.73 -2.43 3.04
N LEU A 142 -0.99 -3.73 3.01
CA LEU A 142 -1.92 -4.36 2.07
C LEU A 142 -3.36 -3.90 2.34
N ALA A 143 -3.78 -3.89 3.60
CA ALA A 143 -5.09 -3.37 3.99
C ALA A 143 -5.26 -1.89 3.61
N THR A 144 -4.23 -1.05 3.84
CA THR A 144 -4.22 0.35 3.40
C THR A 144 -4.33 0.46 1.89
N GLY A 145 -3.60 -0.38 1.14
CA GLY A 145 -3.63 -0.35 -0.31
C GLY A 145 -4.99 -0.73 -0.88
N ILE A 146 -5.61 -1.79 -0.34
CA ILE A 146 -6.98 -2.20 -0.69
C ILE A 146 -7.95 -1.07 -0.39
N LEU A 147 -7.90 -0.51 0.82
CA LEU A 147 -8.80 0.56 1.25
C LEU A 147 -8.75 1.76 0.29
N VAL A 148 -7.55 2.28 0.02
CA VAL A 148 -7.35 3.47 -0.81
C VAL A 148 -7.77 3.20 -2.26
N ALA A 149 -7.42 2.03 -2.81
CA ALA A 149 -7.75 1.70 -4.20
C ALA A 149 -9.25 1.42 -4.40
N VAL A 150 -9.89 0.73 -3.46
CA VAL A 150 -11.33 0.44 -3.54
C VAL A 150 -12.12 1.73 -3.39
N ILE A 151 -11.85 2.54 -2.36
CA ILE A 151 -12.58 3.79 -2.13
C ILE A 151 -12.29 4.79 -3.27
N GLY A 152 -11.03 4.99 -3.63
CA GLY A 152 -10.66 5.86 -4.75
C GLY A 152 -11.24 5.37 -6.08
N GLY A 153 -11.33 4.06 -6.29
CA GLY A 153 -11.94 3.45 -7.46
C GLY A 153 -13.45 3.68 -7.53
N ILE A 154 -14.16 3.51 -6.40
CA ILE A 154 -15.61 3.79 -6.31
C ILE A 154 -15.86 5.26 -6.64
N LEU A 155 -15.10 6.18 -6.04
CA LEU A 155 -15.25 7.61 -6.29
C LEU A 155 -14.96 7.96 -7.75
N ALA A 156 -13.85 7.49 -8.32
CA ALA A 156 -13.48 7.77 -9.71
C ALA A 156 -14.49 7.20 -10.72
N ALA A 157 -14.92 5.95 -10.55
CA ALA A 157 -15.92 5.33 -11.41
C ALA A 157 -17.28 6.02 -11.30
N SER A 158 -17.69 6.41 -10.09
CA SER A 158 -18.95 7.12 -9.88
C SER A 158 -18.93 8.54 -10.45
N THR A 159 -17.82 9.27 -10.28
CA THR A 159 -17.63 10.60 -10.90
C THR A 159 -17.58 10.50 -12.43
N TYR A 160 -17.04 9.43 -13.00
CA TYR A 160 -17.07 9.21 -14.44
C TYR A 160 -18.50 8.95 -14.95
N LEU A 161 -19.28 8.12 -14.24
CA LEU A 161 -20.64 7.77 -14.66
C LEU A 161 -21.66 8.89 -14.47
N PHE A 162 -21.56 9.63 -13.37
CA PHE A 162 -22.60 10.58 -12.94
C PHE A 162 -22.11 12.04 -12.87
N GLY A 163 -20.86 12.29 -13.23
CA GLY A 163 -20.23 13.59 -13.02
C GLY A 163 -19.94 13.90 -11.54
N PRO A 164 -19.31 15.04 -11.25
CA PRO A 164 -18.96 15.43 -9.88
C PRO A 164 -20.18 15.69 -9.00
N ALA A 165 -21.26 16.24 -9.56
CA ALA A 165 -22.51 16.50 -8.83
C ALA A 165 -23.38 15.25 -8.65
N GLY A 166 -23.29 14.24 -9.54
CA GLY A 166 -24.10 13.02 -9.44
C GLY A 166 -23.76 12.12 -8.26
N LEU A 167 -22.71 12.44 -7.51
CA LEU A 167 -22.51 11.86 -6.20
C LEU A 167 -23.53 12.39 -5.17
N PHE A 168 -23.93 13.65 -5.30
CA PHE A 168 -24.70 14.38 -4.29
C PHE A 168 -26.16 14.65 -4.67
N VAL A 169 -26.40 14.80 -5.98
CA VAL A 169 -27.66 15.32 -6.52
C VAL A 169 -28.25 14.28 -7.47
N ASP A 170 -29.51 13.91 -7.26
CA ASP A 170 -30.17 12.90 -8.10
C ASP A 170 -30.50 13.44 -9.50
N GLU A 171 -30.78 14.74 -9.60
CA GLU A 171 -31.00 15.46 -10.87
C GLU A 171 -29.77 15.41 -11.78
N ALA A 172 -28.57 15.40 -11.20
CA ALA A 172 -27.32 15.25 -11.95
C ALA A 172 -27.18 13.84 -12.55
N ARG A 173 -27.79 12.83 -11.93
CA ARG A 173 -27.79 11.43 -12.43
C ARG A 173 -28.80 11.22 -13.56
N SER A 174 -29.90 11.96 -13.55
CA SER A 174 -30.95 11.87 -14.57
C SER A 174 -30.59 12.61 -15.87
N GLY A 175 -29.44 13.31 -15.91
CA GLY A 175 -28.94 14.01 -17.09
C GLY A 175 -29.49 15.42 -17.25
N ALA A 176 -30.00 16.04 -16.17
CA ALA A 176 -30.38 17.43 -16.20
C ALA A 176 -29.14 18.32 -16.44
N GLU A 177 -29.28 19.34 -17.29
CA GLU A 177 -28.24 20.35 -17.46
C GLU A 177 -28.17 21.22 -16.20
N ILE A 178 -27.14 20.99 -15.40
CA ILE A 178 -26.82 21.77 -14.22
C ILE A 178 -25.42 22.35 -14.35
N THR A 179 -25.22 23.59 -13.90
CA THR A 179 -23.88 24.17 -13.84
C THR A 179 -23.21 23.74 -12.54
N VAL A 180 -22.04 23.11 -12.65
CA VAL A 180 -21.35 22.48 -11.52
C VAL A 180 -19.93 22.99 -11.40
N TYR A 181 -19.54 23.36 -10.19
CA TYR A 181 -18.19 23.76 -9.81
C TYR A 181 -17.68 22.87 -8.68
N ILE A 182 -16.41 22.49 -8.78
CA ILE A 182 -15.74 21.76 -7.70
C ILE A 182 -15.35 22.77 -6.61
N GLY A 183 -15.92 22.59 -5.42
CA GLY A 183 -15.64 23.40 -4.26
C GLY A 183 -14.26 23.10 -3.64
N PRO A 184 -13.82 23.93 -2.68
CA PRO A 184 -12.51 23.77 -2.04
C PRO A 184 -12.35 22.41 -1.34
N GLY A 185 -13.42 21.86 -0.78
CA GLY A 185 -13.41 20.52 -0.17
C GLY A 185 -13.11 19.41 -1.18
N GLY A 186 -13.68 19.51 -2.38
CA GLY A 186 -13.46 18.54 -3.46
C GLY A 186 -12.01 18.54 -3.94
N TRP A 187 -11.39 19.72 -4.06
CA TRP A 187 -9.98 19.84 -4.39
C TRP A 187 -9.06 19.28 -3.31
N VAL A 188 -9.32 19.59 -2.04
CA VAL A 188 -8.55 19.04 -0.90
C VAL A 188 -8.65 17.52 -0.87
N ALA A 189 -9.86 16.97 -1.06
CA ALA A 189 -10.08 15.54 -1.11
C ALA A 189 -9.35 14.86 -2.28
N LEU A 190 -9.35 15.48 -3.46
CA LEU A 190 -8.64 14.99 -4.64
C LEU A 190 -7.12 14.92 -4.40
N VAL A 191 -6.54 16.00 -3.87
CA VAL A 191 -5.10 16.04 -3.53
C VAL A 191 -4.76 14.98 -2.49
N ALA A 192 -5.61 14.81 -1.48
CA ALA A 192 -5.42 13.81 -0.44
C ALA A 192 -5.50 12.37 -1.00
N LEU A 193 -6.46 12.09 -1.88
CA LEU A 193 -6.61 10.80 -2.55
C LEU A 193 -5.41 10.47 -3.44
N ILE A 194 -4.94 11.42 -4.24
CA ILE A 194 -3.73 11.25 -5.08
C ILE A 194 -2.52 10.97 -4.18
N THR A 195 -2.34 11.76 -3.11
CA THR A 195 -1.23 11.59 -2.16
C THR A 195 -1.27 10.21 -1.49
N ALA A 196 -2.45 9.78 -1.04
CA ALA A 196 -2.64 8.46 -0.45
C ALA A 196 -2.36 7.34 -1.46
N TYR A 197 -2.87 7.47 -2.68
CA TYR A 197 -2.68 6.50 -3.75
C TYR A 197 -1.20 6.32 -4.11
N VAL A 198 -0.49 7.42 -4.34
CA VAL A 198 0.96 7.40 -4.61
C VAL A 198 1.74 6.80 -3.43
N SER A 199 1.37 7.17 -2.20
CA SER A 199 2.00 6.61 -0.99
C SER A 199 1.83 5.09 -0.91
N VAL A 200 0.64 4.58 -1.26
CA VAL A 200 0.36 3.13 -1.33
C VAL A 200 1.22 2.44 -2.40
N LEU A 201 1.47 3.06 -3.55
CA LEU A 201 2.32 2.47 -4.60
C LEU A 201 3.78 2.31 -4.14
N VAL A 202 4.28 3.25 -3.34
CA VAL A 202 5.67 3.26 -2.85
C VAL A 202 5.86 2.37 -1.63
N LEU A 203 4.82 2.27 -0.78
CA LEU A 203 4.82 1.53 0.48
C LEU A 203 5.41 0.11 0.38
N PRO A 204 5.04 -0.77 -0.59
CA PRO A 204 5.57 -2.13 -0.65
C PRO A 204 7.08 -2.20 -0.86
N PHE A 205 7.70 -1.19 -1.48
CA PHE A 205 9.15 -1.13 -1.68
C PHE A 205 9.91 -0.60 -0.46
N GLY A 206 9.23 0.15 0.41
CA GLY A 206 9.80 0.69 1.64
C GLY A 206 9.81 -0.29 2.82
N LEU A 207 9.01 -1.35 2.75
CA LEU A 207 8.90 -2.38 3.79
C LEU A 207 9.95 -3.47 3.56
N LYS A 208 10.88 -3.61 4.51
CA LYS A 208 11.92 -4.65 4.50
C LYS A 208 11.74 -5.60 5.66
N VAL A 209 12.29 -6.80 5.54
CA VAL A 209 12.34 -7.81 6.62
C VAL A 209 13.80 -7.97 7.02
N ARG A 210 14.11 -7.81 8.31
CA ARG A 210 15.41 -8.21 8.85
C ARG A 210 15.36 -9.71 9.17
N PRO A 211 16.41 -10.49 8.83
CA PRO A 211 16.56 -11.83 9.36
C PRO A 211 16.51 -11.75 10.89
N ALA A 212 15.72 -12.62 11.52
CA ALA A 212 15.74 -12.72 12.98
C ALA A 212 17.18 -13.00 13.44
N PRO A 213 17.65 -12.41 14.56
CA PRO A 213 18.92 -12.80 15.15
C PRO A 213 18.95 -14.32 15.28
N ALA A 214 20.02 -14.96 14.82
CA ALA A 214 20.17 -16.39 15.04
C ALA A 214 20.00 -16.66 16.54
N PRO A 215 19.21 -17.67 16.97
CA PRO A 215 19.14 -18.03 18.37
C PRO A 215 20.58 -18.22 18.87
N PRO A 216 20.92 -17.74 20.08
CA PRO A 216 22.26 -17.92 20.61
C PRO A 216 22.60 -19.39 20.47
N GLN A 217 23.65 -19.68 19.70
CA GLN A 217 24.16 -21.04 19.59
C GLN A 217 24.52 -21.43 21.03
N GLN A 218 23.68 -22.25 21.65
CA GLN A 218 24.10 -23.01 22.81
C GLN A 218 25.24 -23.87 22.29
N GLU A 219 26.47 -23.45 22.54
CA GLU A 219 27.64 -24.31 22.44
C GLU A 219 27.31 -25.50 23.34
N LEU A 220 26.89 -26.60 22.72
CA LEU A 220 26.80 -27.89 23.41
C LEU A 220 28.18 -28.08 24.04
N PRO A 221 28.27 -28.38 25.36
CA PRO A 221 29.55 -28.63 25.99
C PRO A 221 30.26 -29.70 25.17
N GLN A 222 31.34 -29.30 24.50
CA GLN A 222 32.13 -30.23 23.71
C GLN A 222 32.55 -31.34 24.66
N PRO A 223 32.29 -32.63 24.34
CA PRO A 223 32.82 -33.71 25.16
C PRO A 223 34.34 -33.55 25.17
N GLN A 224 34.90 -33.25 26.35
CA GLN A 224 36.33 -33.28 26.61
C GLN A 224 36.77 -34.75 26.50
N TRP A 225 36.99 -35.20 25.27
CA TRP A 225 37.73 -36.43 25.04
C TRP A 225 39.15 -36.17 25.53
N GLN A 226 39.45 -36.68 26.73
CA GLN A 226 40.79 -36.84 27.24
C GLN A 226 41.55 -37.74 26.28
N GLY A 227 42.25 -37.12 25.32
CA GLY A 227 43.22 -37.82 24.50
C GLY A 227 44.33 -38.41 25.40
N PRO A 228 44.92 -39.54 25.01
CA PRO A 228 46.00 -40.16 25.79
C PRO A 228 47.19 -39.18 25.93
N PRO A 229 47.95 -39.26 27.02
CA PRO A 229 48.94 -38.24 27.39
C PRO A 229 49.97 -38.05 26.27
N GLN A 230 50.07 -36.82 25.77
CA GLN A 230 51.11 -36.40 24.83
C GLN A 230 52.48 -36.61 25.47
N SER A 231 53.25 -37.56 24.95
CA SER A 231 54.67 -37.66 25.18
C SER A 231 55.38 -36.49 24.47
N ASN A 232 56.24 -35.80 25.21
CA ASN A 232 57.16 -34.79 24.70
C ASN A 232 57.95 -35.35 23.50
N GLY A 233 57.66 -34.84 22.31
CA GLY A 233 58.40 -35.14 21.09
C GLY A 233 58.27 -33.96 20.13
N GLN A 234 59.38 -33.25 19.93
CA GLN A 234 59.54 -32.10 19.05
C GLN A 234 58.96 -32.32 17.65
N GLN A 235 58.20 -31.35 17.14
CA GLN A 235 57.94 -31.18 15.71
C GLN A 235 58.33 -29.75 15.27
N PRO A 236 58.96 -29.60 14.09
CA PRO A 236 59.75 -28.43 13.72
C PRO A 236 58.90 -27.22 13.26
N PRO A 237 59.48 -26.00 13.27
CA PRO A 237 58.76 -24.78 12.89
C PRO A 237 58.47 -24.77 11.39
N SER A 238 57.18 -24.66 11.02
CA SER A 238 56.79 -24.28 9.66
C SER A 238 56.82 -22.74 9.51
N PRO A 239 57.33 -22.19 8.39
CA PRO A 239 58.06 -20.92 8.45
C PRO A 239 57.27 -19.65 8.10
N TRP A 240 55.94 -19.65 7.95
CA TRP A 240 55.19 -18.41 7.63
C TRP A 240 53.77 -18.41 8.23
N GLY A 241 53.63 -17.89 9.44
CA GLY A 241 52.43 -17.11 9.83
C GLY A 241 52.53 -15.71 9.19
N THR A 242 51.52 -14.86 9.11
CA THR A 242 50.31 -14.63 9.91
C THR A 242 49.42 -13.69 9.10
N GLY A 243 48.11 -13.91 9.09
CA GLY A 243 47.18 -13.03 8.39
C GLY A 243 45.74 -13.34 8.73
N GLN A 244 45.38 -13.10 9.99
CA GLN A 244 44.03 -13.00 10.51
C GLN A 244 43.20 -12.08 9.58
N GLY A 245 42.35 -12.69 8.77
CA GLY A 245 41.54 -12.00 7.75
C GLY A 245 40.15 -12.58 7.74
N ASN A 246 39.36 -12.15 8.72
CA ASN A 246 37.93 -11.93 8.69
C ASN A 246 37.15 -12.59 7.54
N GLY A 247 36.22 -13.47 7.90
CA GLY A 247 35.31 -14.12 6.96
C GLY A 247 34.67 -13.11 6.01
N THR A 248 35.01 -13.20 4.73
CA THR A 248 34.11 -12.78 3.67
C THR A 248 32.94 -13.75 3.65
N GLN A 249 31.98 -13.49 4.54
CA GLN A 249 30.58 -13.69 4.24
C GLN A 249 30.37 -13.16 2.81
N ARG A 250 30.18 -14.07 1.86
CA ARG A 250 29.47 -13.71 0.63
C ARG A 250 28.21 -12.97 1.10
N PRO A 251 27.99 -11.70 0.73
CA PRO A 251 26.70 -11.09 0.95
C PRO A 251 25.73 -11.90 0.09
N GLY A 252 25.00 -12.80 0.75
CA GLY A 252 23.77 -13.37 0.22
C GLY A 252 22.92 -12.17 -0.18
N ALA A 253 22.61 -12.13 -1.47
CA ALA A 253 21.89 -11.08 -2.15
C ALA A 253 20.82 -10.43 -1.26
N THR A 254 21.09 -9.22 -0.78
CA THR A 254 20.09 -8.35 -0.17
C THR A 254 19.28 -7.70 -1.28
N TRP A 255 18.15 -8.29 -1.64
CA TRP A 255 17.12 -7.66 -2.48
C TRP A 255 15.77 -7.71 -1.78
#